data_AF-A0A9E5NTF4-F1
#
_entry.id   AF-A0A9E5NTF4-F1
#
_cell.length_a   1.000
_cell.length_b   1.000
_cell.length_c   1.000
_cell.angle_alpha   90.00
_cell.angle_beta   90.00
_cell.angle_gamma   90.00
#
_symmetry.space_group_name_H-M   'P 1'
#
loop_
_entity.id
_entity.type
_entity.pdbx_description
1 polymer ?
#
loop_
_entity_poly.entity_id
_entity_poly.type
_entity_poly.pdbx_seq_one_letter_code
_entity_poly.pdbx_strand_id
1 'polypeptide(L)' 'MGVVYHTNYLIWCEMGRTELMRQLGATYAELEQQGVYLVVSRAQIRFRNSAGYDDPVRVRTRLTRVRSRG' A
#
# COMPACT_ATOMS: atom_id res chain seq x y z
N MET A 1 9.45 -2.77 -23.30
CA MET A 1 8.11 -2.92 -22.68
C MET A 1 7.77 -1.57 -22.04
N GLY A 2 6.93 -0.75 -22.67
CA GLY A 2 6.59 0.61 -22.19
C GLY A 2 5.54 0.63 -21.08
N VAL A 3 5.58 -0.36 -20.18
CA VAL A 3 4.60 -0.54 -19.11
C VAL A 3 5.30 -0.72 -17.77
N VAL A 4 4.60 -0.39 -16.69
CA VAL A 4 5.13 -0.47 -15.33
C VAL A 4 5.50 -1.91 -14.96
N TYR A 5 6.71 -2.06 -14.42
CA TYR A 5 7.19 -3.35 -13.92
C TYR A 5 6.32 -3.84 -12.77
N HIS A 6 5.94 -5.12 -12.81
CA HIS A 6 4.88 -5.69 -11.97
C HIS A 6 5.12 -5.52 -10.45
N THR A 7 6.36 -5.51 -9.98
CA THR A 7 6.67 -5.30 -8.55
C THR A 7 6.42 -3.87 -8.08
N ASN A 8 6.46 -2.88 -8.98
CA ASN A 8 6.25 -1.48 -8.62
C ASN A 8 4.81 -1.22 -8.14
N TYR A 9 3.86 -2.09 -8.51
CA TYR A 9 2.50 -2.04 -7.99
C TYR A 9 2.47 -2.30 -6.46
N LEU A 10 3.40 -3.08 -5.89
CA LEU A 10 3.49 -3.26 -4.44
C LEU A 10 3.95 -1.99 -3.74
N ILE A 11 4.86 -1.24 -4.34
CA ILE A 11 5.30 0.07 -3.83
C ILE A 11 4.11 1.04 -3.80
N TRP A 12 3.27 1.02 -4.83
CA TRP A 12 2.05 1.83 -4.85
C TRP A 12 1.04 1.40 -3.78
N CYS A 13 0.88 0.10 -3.52
CA CYS A 13 0.08 -0.39 -2.41
C CYS A 13 0.62 0.09 -1.05
N GLU A 14 1.95 0.11 -0.87
CA GLU A 14 2.57 0.63 0.34
C GLU A 14 2.33 2.13 0.53
N MET A 15 2.54 2.93 -0.52
CA MET A 15 2.21 4.37 -0.48
C MET A 15 0.73 4.58 -0.14
N GLY A 16 -0.17 3.81 -0.76
CA GLY A 16 -1.59 3.86 -0.47
C GLY A 16 -1.94 3.49 0.97
N ARG A 17 -1.23 2.53 1.58
CA ARG A 17 -1.40 2.16 3.00
C ARG A 17 -0.90 3.28 3.91
N THR A 18 0.29 3.81 3.67
CA THR A 18 0.86 4.91 4.45
C THR A 18 -0.03 6.15 4.40
N GLU A 19 -0.59 6.46 3.24
CA GLU A 19 -1.50 7.60 3.11
C GLU A 19 -2.86 7.37 3.77
N LEU A 20 -3.40 6.15 3.70
CA LEU A 20 -4.60 5.81 4.47
C LEU A 20 -4.35 5.98 5.98
N MET A 21 -3.18 5.61 6.49
CA MET A 21 -2.85 5.81 7.91
C MET A 21 -2.89 7.30 8.27
N ARG A 22 -2.29 8.17 7.44
CA ARG A 22 -2.33 9.63 7.67
C ARG A 22 -3.76 10.15 7.73
N GLN A 23 -4.61 9.70 6.82
CA GLN A 23 -6.04 10.06 6.81
C GLN A 23 -6.79 9.58 8.06
N LEU A 24 -6.30 8.52 8.70
CA LEU A 24 -6.83 8.00 9.97
C LEU A 24 -6.21 8.66 11.21
N GLY A 25 -5.32 9.65 11.04
CA GLY A 25 -4.72 10.40 12.14
C GLY A 25 -3.44 9.80 12.73
N ALA A 26 -2.77 8.89 12.01
CA ALA A 26 -1.51 8.31 12.45
C ALA A 26 -0.50 8.18 11.30
N THR A 27 0.78 8.28 11.58
CA THR A 27 1.85 8.02 10.62
C THR A 27 2.55 6.71 10.93
N TYR A 28 3.15 6.11 9.90
CA TYR A 28 3.97 4.92 10.11
C TYR A 28 5.21 5.20 10.99
N ALA A 29 5.80 6.39 10.89
CA ALA A 29 6.94 6.79 11.70
C ALA A 29 6.61 6.87 13.21
N GLU A 30 5.43 7.38 13.58
CA GLU A 30 4.97 7.40 14.97
C GLU A 30 4.80 5.99 15.54
N LEU A 31 4.31 5.03 14.73
CA LEU A 31 4.23 3.63 15.12
C LEU A 31 5.61 3.01 15.36
N GLU A 32 6.58 3.27 14.48
CA GLU A 32 7.95 2.77 14.66
C GLU A 32 8.58 3.34 15.94
N GLN A 33 8.37 4.62 16.24
CA GLN A 33 8.84 5.24 17.49
C GLN A 33 8.20 4.62 18.73
N GLN A 34 6.99 4.09 18.62
CA GLN A 34 6.29 3.34 19.67
C GLN A 34 6.71 1.86 19.72
N GLY A 35 7.68 1.43 18.91
CA GLY A 35 8.14 0.04 18.83
C GLY A 35 7.20 -0.89 18.06
N VAL A 36 6.27 -0.34 17.26
CA VAL A 36 5.30 -1.10 16.47
C VAL A 36 5.72 -1.13 15.00
N TYR A 37 5.92 -2.33 14.47
CA TYR A 37 6.34 -2.54 13.08
C TYR A 37 5.24 -3.27 12.31
N LEU A 38 4.92 -2.78 11.11
CA LEU A 38 3.90 -3.36 10.24
C LEU A 38 4.57 -4.16 9.12
N VAL A 39 4.52 -5.49 9.23
CA VAL A 39 5.06 -6.41 8.21
C VAL A 39 3.97 -6.90 7.27
N VAL A 40 4.27 -6.95 5.96
CA VAL A 40 3.39 -7.57 4.97
C VAL A 40 3.51 -9.08 5.07
N SER A 41 2.46 -9.76 5.56
CA SER A 41 2.43 -11.23 5.67
C SER A 41 1.93 -11.92 4.39
N ARG A 42 1.12 -11.24 3.59
CA ARG A 42 0.58 -11.74 2.32
C ARG A 42 0.25 -10.57 1.39
N ALA A 43 0.59 -10.73 0.11
CA ALA A 43 0.14 -9.85 -0.96
C ALA A 43 -0.53 -10.68 -2.06
N GLN A 44 -1.56 -10.11 -2.68
CA GLN A 44 -2.18 -10.66 -3.88
C GLN A 44 -2.48 -9.52 -4.83
N ILE A 45 -2.00 -9.62 -6.06
CA ILE A 45 -2.27 -8.64 -7.11
C ILE A 45 -2.92 -9.35 -8.29
N ARG A 46 -3.95 -8.72 -8.86
CA ARG A 46 -4.54 -9.12 -10.14
C ARG A 46 -4.37 -7.98 -11.12
N PHE A 47 -3.49 -8.16 -12.10
CA PHE A 47 -3.26 -7.19 -13.17
C PHE A 47 -4.40 -7.32 -14.20
N ARG A 48 -5.24 -6.27 -14.31
CA ARG A 48 -6.34 -6.23 -15.28
C ARG A 48 -5.94 -5.51 -16.57
N ASN A 49 -5.26 -4.38 -16.41
CA ASN A 49 -4.71 -3.55 -17.49
C ASN A 49 -3.31 -3.08 -17.07
N SER A 50 -2.46 -2.79 -18.05
CA SER A 50 -1.13 -2.23 -17.83
C SER A 50 -1.21 -0.71 -17.67
N ALA A 51 -0.43 -0.15 -16.76
CA ALA A 51 -0.10 1.29 -16.74
C ALA A 51 1.17 1.54 -17.55
N GLY A 52 1.17 2.61 -18.35
CA GLY A 52 2.32 3.12 -19.09
C GLY A 52 3.18 4.10 -18.29
N TYR A 53 4.23 4.58 -18.94
CA TYR A 53 4.98 5.75 -18.45
C TYR A 53 4.10 7.01 -18.58
N ASP A 54 4.22 7.94 -17.62
CA ASP A 54 3.42 9.17 -17.51
C ASP A 54 1.89 9.02 -17.37
N ASP A 55 1.37 7.78 -17.25
CA ASP A 55 -0.05 7.57 -16.97
C ASP A 55 -0.41 8.13 -15.57
N PRO A 56 -1.46 8.96 -15.45
CA PRO A 56 -1.95 9.37 -14.15
C PRO A 56 -2.60 8.18 -13.44
N VAL A 57 -1.98 7.73 -12.36
CA VAL A 57 -2.46 6.58 -11.56
C VAL A 57 -3.14 7.07 -10.28
N ARG A 58 -4.34 6.55 -10.01
CA ARG A 58 -5.04 6.76 -8.73
C ARG A 58 -5.01 5.47 -7.90
N VAL A 59 -4.38 5.52 -6.74
CA VAL A 59 -4.39 4.42 -5.77
C VAL A 59 -5.57 4.61 -4.81
N ARG A 60 -6.50 3.65 -4.78
CA ARG A 60 -7.62 3.62 -3.83
C ARG A 60 -7.36 2.57 -2.77
N THR A 61 -7.25 2.99 -1.52
CA THR A 61 -6.96 2.11 -0.38
C THR A 61 -8.16 2.04 0.54
N ARG A 62 -8.48 0.86 1.07
CA ARG A 62 -9.51 0.67 2.08
C ARG A 62 -9.05 -0.36 3.11
N LEU A 63 -9.29 -0.05 4.38
CA LEU A 63 -9.18 -1.02 5.47
C LEU A 63 -10.42 -1.91 5.48
N THR A 64 -10.25 -3.20 5.24
CA THR A 64 -11.36 -4.15 5.17
C THR A 64 -11.63 -4.84 6.50
N ARG A 65 -10.58 -5.04 7.32
CA ARG A 65 -10.64 -5.77 8.58
C ARG A 65 -9.41 -5.45 9.41
N VAL A 66 -9.61 -5.26 10.72
CA VAL A 66 -8.55 -5.23 11.73
C VAL A 66 -8.83 -6.35 12.71
N ARG A 67 -7.84 -7.16 13.02
CA ARG A 67 -7.92 -8.18 14.07
C ARG A 67 -6.59 -8.24 14.81
N SER A 68 -6.66 -8.38 16.12
CA SER A 68 -5.52 -8.87 16.89
C SER A 68 -5.33 -10.35 16.58
N ARG A 69 -4.12 -10.87 16.78
CA ARG A 69 -3.89 -12.32 16.74
C ARG A 69 -4.59 -12.93 17.95
N GLY A 70 -5.77 -13.49 17.71
CA GLY A 70 -6.60 -14.25 18.65
C GLY A 70 -7.26 -15.37 17.91
#